data_AF-A0A1I5SKR2-F1
#
_entry.id   AF-A0A1I5SKR2-F1
#
_cell.length_a   1.000
_cell.length_b   1.000
_cell.length_c   1.000
_cell.angle_alpha   90.00
_cell.angle_beta   90.00
_cell.angle_gamma   90.00
#
_symmetry.space_group_name_H-M   'P 1'
#
loop_
_entity.id
_entity.type
_entity.pdbx_description
1 polymer ?
#
loop_
_entity_poly.entity_id
_entity_poly.type
_entity_poly.pdbx_seq_one_letter_code
_entity_poly.pdbx_strand_id
1 'polypeptide(L)'
;MTRLALLLCFFMLTGCGPANDGLALQSDYLQRLQRSLDAADVNAFDNRSVSQYRLPARRERLSEIPELRIGLLDLIIDARRCPHLQQLISQRNSSLGKQLMPSQRLGYEGDLLRAIDNCLPHLQDDSSLKPALQRLANDKRQQLPAVFWNALNGSPEFEHYLRFADQALPVDAQEDSAALDALQRLAHIGAALPAQLPPSAEQLEPLYFALYASEQGGQLITSLASLRHTLDAGSELLEQRQQSRPLCPLGQATPRGRILQNIFVKFYAGGLQPYLAQVDQRGQQWQAALLQLQGIEGIPTGTREHLLRLAGEQDSLWQDFRTATARHVKAWQTLLNSCGLAPGQAGWNSAGNP
;
A
#
# COMPACT_ATOMS: atom_id res chain seq x y z
N MET A 1 -20.70 -49.95 4.74
CA MET A 1 -19.62 -49.37 5.58
C MET A 1 -18.53 -48.70 4.74
N THR A 2 -18.20 -49.20 3.53
CA THR A 2 -17.24 -48.59 2.60
C THR A 2 -17.64 -47.22 2.04
N ARG A 3 -18.93 -46.92 1.87
CA ARG A 3 -19.40 -45.60 1.41
C ARG A 3 -19.29 -44.48 2.46
N LEU A 4 -19.33 -44.83 3.75
CA LEU A 4 -19.19 -43.85 4.84
C LEU A 4 -17.73 -43.44 5.05
N ALA A 5 -16.79 -44.35 4.79
CA ALA A 5 -15.34 -44.09 4.85
C ALA A 5 -14.88 -43.14 3.73
N LEU A 6 -15.48 -43.22 2.54
CA LEU A 6 -15.18 -42.29 1.44
C LEU A 6 -15.70 -40.85 1.70
N LEU A 7 -16.83 -40.71 2.39
CA LEU A 7 -17.36 -39.40 2.80
C LEU A 7 -16.54 -38.76 3.93
N LEU A 8 -15.92 -39.57 4.81
CA LEU A 8 -15.04 -39.07 5.87
C LEU A 8 -13.68 -38.60 5.33
N CYS A 9 -13.14 -39.24 4.29
CA CYS A 9 -11.92 -38.80 3.62
C CYS A 9 -12.09 -37.46 2.88
N PHE A 10 -13.29 -37.15 2.38
CA PHE A 10 -13.54 -35.90 1.66
C PHE A 10 -13.58 -34.66 2.58
N PHE A 11 -13.89 -34.85 3.87
CA PHE A 11 -13.87 -33.78 4.87
C PHE A 11 -12.47 -33.45 5.42
N MET A 12 -11.47 -34.31 5.17
CA MET A 12 -10.08 -34.06 5.56
C MET A 12 -9.29 -33.28 4.49
N LEU A 13 -9.92 -32.91 3.37
CA LEU A 13 -9.32 -32.13 2.28
C LEU A 13 -9.78 -30.67 2.25
N THR A 14 -10.56 -30.20 3.23
CA THR A 14 -10.92 -28.77 3.37
C THR A 14 -9.82 -28.02 4.12
N GLY A 15 -8.64 -27.93 3.50
CA GLY A 15 -7.47 -27.27 4.09
C GLY A 15 -6.42 -26.87 3.06
N CYS A 16 -6.82 -26.48 1.84
CA CYS A 16 -5.93 -25.88 0.84
C CYS A 16 -6.44 -24.49 0.46
N GLY A 17 -6.46 -23.57 1.43
CA GLY A 17 -6.12 -22.19 1.14
C GLY A 17 -4.62 -22.03 1.33
N PRO A 18 -3.93 -21.09 0.65
CA PRO A 18 -2.59 -20.73 1.07
C PRO A 18 -2.67 -20.40 2.56
N ALA A 19 -1.88 -21.12 3.37
CA ALA A 19 -1.87 -20.89 4.80
C ALA A 19 -1.50 -19.41 5.01
N ASN A 20 -2.29 -18.69 5.79
CA ASN A 20 -1.95 -17.33 6.21
C ASN A 20 -0.84 -17.42 7.26
N ASP A 21 0.34 -17.83 6.81
CA ASP A 21 1.54 -18.10 7.59
C ASP A 21 2.00 -16.85 8.35
N GLY A 22 1.81 -15.66 7.77
CA GLY A 22 2.07 -14.37 8.43
C GLY A 22 1.19 -14.14 9.67
N LEU A 23 -0.13 -14.30 9.57
CA LEU A 23 -1.01 -14.20 10.76
C LEU A 23 -0.77 -15.37 11.73
N ALA A 24 -0.50 -16.57 11.20
CA ALA A 24 -0.25 -17.74 12.03
C ALA A 24 1.02 -17.57 12.88
N LEU A 25 2.12 -17.08 12.28
CA LEU A 25 3.38 -16.77 12.95
C LEU A 25 3.18 -15.79 14.12
N GLN A 26 2.42 -14.72 13.87
CA GLN A 26 2.08 -13.72 14.89
C GLN A 26 1.28 -14.34 16.04
N SER A 27 0.27 -15.16 15.72
CA SER A 27 -0.57 -15.81 16.72
C SER A 27 0.20 -16.83 17.57
N ASP A 28 1.09 -17.63 16.96
CA ASP A 28 1.93 -18.61 17.66
C ASP A 28 2.91 -17.90 18.60
N TYR A 29 3.55 -16.83 18.13
CA TYR A 29 4.40 -15.99 18.97
C TYR A 29 3.66 -15.46 20.20
N LEU A 30 2.51 -14.81 20.00
CA LEU A 30 1.75 -14.18 21.08
C LEU A 30 1.22 -15.23 22.07
N GLN A 31 0.74 -16.37 21.59
CA GLN A 31 0.27 -17.46 22.43
C GLN A 31 1.39 -18.05 23.30
N ARG A 32 2.59 -18.23 22.74
CA ARG A 32 3.76 -18.71 23.51
C ARG A 32 4.19 -17.70 24.55
N LEU A 33 4.21 -16.42 24.19
CA LEU A 33 4.53 -15.34 25.11
C LEU A 33 3.54 -15.34 26.28
N GLN A 34 2.24 -15.34 26.00
CA GLN A 34 1.20 -15.36 27.01
C GLN A 34 1.33 -16.55 27.97
N ARG A 35 1.49 -17.77 27.44
CA ARG A 35 1.67 -18.99 28.26
C ARG A 35 2.92 -18.91 29.15
N SER A 36 4.03 -18.40 28.62
CA SER A 36 5.29 -18.29 29.38
C SER A 36 5.22 -17.28 30.53
N LEU A 37 4.30 -16.31 30.44
CA LEU A 37 4.11 -15.25 31.42
C LEU A 37 3.03 -15.58 32.46
N ASP A 38 2.36 -16.73 32.35
CA ASP A 38 1.17 -17.09 33.15
C ASP A 38 0.10 -15.97 33.10
N ALA A 39 -0.06 -15.33 31.93
CA ALA A 39 -0.93 -14.17 31.76
C ALA A 39 -2.35 -14.55 31.30
N ALA A 40 -3.30 -13.64 31.54
CA ALA A 40 -4.67 -13.77 31.03
C ALA A 40 -4.72 -13.82 29.51
N ASP A 41 -5.82 -14.36 28.97
CA ASP A 41 -6.03 -14.45 27.52
C ASP A 41 -6.05 -13.07 26.86
N VAL A 42 -5.28 -12.96 25.78
CA VAL A 42 -5.29 -11.78 24.92
C VAL A 42 -6.31 -12.00 23.79
N ASN A 43 -7.05 -10.96 23.46
CA ASN A 43 -7.95 -10.98 22.30
C ASN A 43 -7.16 -11.24 21.01
N ALA A 44 -7.62 -12.22 20.23
CA ALA A 44 -7.10 -12.47 18.90
C ALA A 44 -7.32 -11.24 18.00
N PHE A 45 -6.44 -11.06 17.02
CA PHE A 45 -6.59 -10.00 16.01
C PHE A 45 -7.91 -10.18 15.25
N ASP A 46 -8.78 -9.17 15.30
CA ASP A 46 -10.01 -9.15 14.52
C ASP A 46 -9.73 -8.55 13.14
N ASN A 47 -9.73 -9.38 12.10
CA ASN A 47 -9.49 -8.94 10.73
C ASN A 47 -10.53 -7.90 10.24
N ARG A 48 -11.72 -7.83 10.85
CA ARG A 48 -12.71 -6.79 10.53
C ARG A 48 -12.25 -5.39 10.92
N SER A 49 -11.32 -5.27 11.88
CA SER A 49 -10.74 -3.98 12.29
C SER A 49 -9.99 -3.28 11.15
N VAL A 50 -9.51 -4.02 10.15
CA VAL A 50 -8.81 -3.46 8.98
C VAL A 50 -9.76 -2.64 8.08
N SER A 51 -11.08 -2.81 8.23
CA SER A 51 -12.08 -2.04 7.49
C SER A 51 -12.01 -0.51 7.74
N GLN A 52 -11.38 -0.06 8.82
CA GLN A 52 -11.09 1.36 9.05
C GLN A 52 -10.16 2.00 7.99
N TYR A 53 -9.39 1.16 7.30
CA TYR A 53 -8.49 1.54 6.21
C TYR A 53 -9.14 1.36 4.83
N ARG A 54 -10.46 1.20 4.75
CA ARG A 54 -11.17 1.13 3.46
C ARG A 54 -11.04 2.45 2.70
N LEU A 55 -10.89 2.37 1.37
CA LEU A 55 -11.00 3.54 0.50
C LEU A 55 -12.36 4.24 0.69
N PRO A 56 -12.41 5.58 0.67
CA PRO A 56 -13.67 6.31 0.72
C PRO A 56 -14.50 6.11 -0.55
N ALA A 57 -15.76 6.55 -0.48
CA ALA A 57 -16.70 6.41 -1.58
C ALA A 57 -16.16 7.12 -2.84
N ARG A 58 -16.48 6.57 -4.02
CA ARG A 58 -15.98 7.08 -5.31
C ARG A 58 -16.20 8.58 -5.52
N ARG A 59 -17.35 9.11 -5.06
CA ARG A 59 -17.68 10.55 -5.15
C ARG A 59 -16.74 11.47 -4.36
N GLU A 60 -16.09 10.96 -3.32
CA GLU A 60 -15.13 11.71 -2.48
C GLU A 60 -13.70 11.61 -3.03
N ARG A 61 -13.49 10.74 -4.03
CA ARG A 61 -12.20 10.46 -4.67
C ARG A 61 -12.11 10.93 -6.13
N LEU A 62 -13.19 11.42 -6.71
CA LEU A 62 -13.20 11.92 -8.09
C LEU A 62 -13.46 13.42 -8.11
N SER A 63 -12.74 14.11 -8.98
CA SER A 63 -12.92 15.52 -9.27
C SER A 63 -13.79 15.71 -10.50
N GLU A 64 -14.65 16.73 -10.48
CA GLU A 64 -15.34 17.17 -11.69
C GLU A 64 -14.34 17.86 -12.63
N ILE A 65 -14.35 17.47 -13.91
CA ILE A 65 -13.46 18.05 -14.93
C ILE A 65 -14.36 18.72 -15.98
N PRO A 66 -14.32 20.06 -16.10
CA PRO A 66 -15.11 20.79 -17.08
C PRO A 66 -14.84 20.30 -18.50
N GLU A 67 -15.90 19.98 -19.24
CA GLU A 67 -15.77 19.52 -20.61
C GLU A 67 -15.54 20.70 -21.57
N LEU A 68 -14.37 20.74 -22.19
CA LEU A 68 -14.03 21.76 -23.19
C LEU A 68 -14.56 21.30 -24.55
N ARG A 69 -15.41 22.12 -25.20
CA ARG A 69 -16.05 21.77 -26.48
C ARG A 69 -15.05 21.85 -27.64
N ILE A 70 -14.49 20.70 -28.03
CA ILE A 70 -13.54 20.59 -29.14
C ILE A 70 -14.25 20.46 -30.50
N GLY A 71 -15.56 20.19 -30.54
CA GLY A 71 -16.31 19.92 -31.78
C GLY A 71 -16.34 21.06 -32.81
N LEU A 72 -16.11 22.32 -32.40
CA LEU A 72 -15.96 23.42 -33.36
C LEU A 72 -14.57 23.41 -34.03
N LEU A 73 -13.55 22.91 -33.34
CA LEU A 73 -12.19 22.84 -33.85
C LEU A 73 -12.04 21.74 -34.92
N ASP A 74 -12.79 20.64 -34.80
CA ASP A 74 -12.86 19.60 -35.85
C ASP A 74 -13.21 20.15 -37.23
N LEU A 75 -14.06 21.19 -37.27
CA LEU A 75 -14.53 21.80 -38.51
C LEU A 75 -13.51 22.78 -39.11
N ILE A 76 -12.50 23.19 -38.34
CA ILE A 76 -11.56 24.27 -38.69
C ILE A 76 -10.14 23.73 -38.88
N ILE A 77 -9.82 22.57 -38.29
CA ILE A 77 -8.49 21.96 -38.41
C ILE A 77 -8.30 21.41 -39.83
N ASP A 78 -7.32 21.98 -40.55
CA ASP A 78 -6.90 21.46 -41.85
C ASP A 78 -6.21 20.10 -41.66
N ALA A 79 -6.91 19.05 -42.07
CA ALA A 79 -6.46 17.66 -42.10
C ALA A 79 -5.07 17.50 -42.73
N ARG A 80 -4.71 18.34 -43.69
CA ARG A 80 -3.41 18.27 -44.38
C ARG A 80 -2.26 18.81 -43.54
N ARG A 81 -2.52 19.79 -42.67
CA ARG A 81 -1.49 20.44 -41.84
C ARG A 81 -1.34 19.76 -40.49
N CYS A 82 -2.44 19.30 -39.89
CA CYS A 82 -2.43 18.68 -38.57
C CYS A 82 -3.25 17.37 -38.53
N PRO A 83 -2.88 16.33 -39.30
CA PRO A 83 -3.66 15.10 -39.42
C PRO A 83 -3.80 14.35 -38.09
N HIS A 84 -2.72 14.26 -37.30
CA HIS A 84 -2.75 13.56 -36.02
C HIS A 84 -3.66 14.26 -34.99
N LEU A 85 -3.64 15.59 -34.96
CA LEU A 85 -4.54 16.37 -34.09
C LEU A 85 -6.00 16.14 -34.49
N GLN A 86 -6.32 16.18 -35.78
CA GLN A 86 -7.66 15.91 -36.28
C GLN A 86 -8.14 14.49 -35.90
N GLN A 87 -7.26 13.50 -36.03
CA GLN A 87 -7.55 12.12 -35.64
C GLN A 87 -7.90 12.03 -34.15
N LEU A 88 -7.10 12.62 -33.26
CA LEU A 88 -7.34 12.57 -31.82
C LEU A 88 -8.64 13.28 -31.41
N ILE A 89 -8.99 14.40 -32.04
CA ILE A 89 -10.24 15.10 -31.74
C ILE A 89 -11.44 14.27 -32.25
N SER A 90 -11.34 13.71 -33.45
CA SER A 90 -12.36 12.80 -34.00
C SER A 90 -12.57 11.58 -33.10
N GLN A 91 -11.48 10.98 -32.61
CA GLN A 91 -11.53 9.88 -31.66
C GLN A 91 -12.27 10.28 -30.38
N ARG A 92 -11.97 11.46 -29.81
CA ARG A 92 -12.64 11.94 -28.60
C ARG A 92 -14.12 12.27 -28.79
N ASN A 93 -14.51 12.74 -29.97
CA ASN A 93 -15.91 13.03 -30.28
C ASN A 93 -16.74 11.78 -30.59
N SER A 94 -16.09 10.66 -30.90
CA SER A 94 -16.74 9.35 -31.06
C SER A 94 -17.38 8.85 -29.75
N SER A 95 -18.32 7.90 -29.87
CA SER A 95 -18.93 7.24 -28.70
C SER A 95 -17.90 6.56 -27.81
N LEU A 96 -16.91 5.88 -28.40
CA LEU A 96 -15.83 5.21 -27.69
C LEU A 96 -14.93 6.22 -26.96
N GLY A 97 -14.59 7.33 -27.61
CA GLY A 97 -13.81 8.40 -27.00
C GLY A 97 -14.48 9.08 -25.82
N LYS A 98 -15.83 9.13 -25.81
CA LYS A 98 -16.62 9.64 -24.68
C LYS A 98 -16.62 8.69 -23.48
N GLN A 99 -16.35 7.40 -23.70
CA GLN A 99 -16.40 6.33 -22.71
C GLN A 99 -15.02 5.78 -22.34
N LEU A 100 -13.93 6.50 -22.65
CA LEU A 100 -12.58 6.08 -22.27
C LEU A 100 -12.48 5.77 -20.77
N MET A 101 -11.78 4.68 -20.45
CA MET A 101 -11.43 4.38 -19.07
C MET A 101 -10.55 5.51 -18.51
N PRO A 102 -10.59 5.80 -17.20
CA PRO A 102 -9.84 6.92 -16.63
C PRO A 102 -8.33 6.88 -16.91
N SER A 103 -7.70 5.70 -16.83
CA SER A 103 -6.28 5.51 -17.18
C SER A 103 -5.99 5.81 -18.66
N GLN A 104 -6.85 5.36 -19.57
CA GLN A 104 -6.74 5.65 -21.01
C GLN A 104 -6.96 7.14 -21.29
N ARG A 105 -7.87 7.79 -20.57
CA ARG A 105 -8.13 9.23 -20.69
C ARG A 105 -6.89 10.05 -20.35
N LEU A 106 -6.13 9.67 -19.32
CA LEU A 106 -4.88 10.37 -18.99
C LEU A 106 -3.88 10.32 -20.15
N GLY A 107 -3.68 9.15 -20.74
CA GLY A 107 -2.80 9.00 -21.90
C GLY A 107 -3.29 9.80 -23.11
N TYR A 108 -4.60 9.73 -23.39
CA TYR A 108 -5.24 10.50 -24.45
C TYR A 108 -5.02 12.01 -24.30
N GLU A 109 -5.19 12.57 -23.11
CA GLU A 109 -5.00 14.02 -22.89
C GLU A 109 -3.53 14.42 -23.10
N GLY A 110 -2.58 13.55 -22.76
CA GLY A 110 -1.16 13.73 -23.09
C GLY A 110 -0.88 13.72 -24.59
N ASP A 111 -1.44 12.76 -25.32
CA ASP A 111 -1.29 12.65 -26.77
C ASP A 111 -1.95 13.83 -27.50
N LEU A 112 -3.12 14.28 -27.02
CA LEU A 112 -3.80 15.46 -27.54
C LEU A 112 -2.95 16.71 -27.36
N LEU A 113 -2.39 16.94 -26.17
CA LEU A 113 -1.53 18.09 -25.92
C LEU A 113 -0.26 18.06 -26.77
N ARG A 114 0.40 16.89 -26.90
CA ARG A 114 1.53 16.71 -27.82
C ARG A 114 1.15 17.03 -29.26
N ALA A 115 -0.01 16.57 -29.72
CA ALA A 115 -0.48 16.83 -31.07
C ALA A 115 -0.81 18.32 -31.31
N ILE A 116 -1.36 19.01 -30.32
CA ILE A 116 -1.58 20.47 -30.39
C ILE A 116 -0.23 21.19 -30.47
N ASP A 117 0.72 20.87 -29.59
CA ASP A 117 2.04 21.51 -29.56
C ASP A 117 2.80 21.34 -30.87
N ASN A 118 2.75 20.14 -31.46
CA ASN A 118 3.36 19.87 -32.76
C ASN A 118 2.64 20.57 -33.91
N CYS A 119 1.33 20.82 -33.81
CA CYS A 119 0.54 21.49 -34.83
C CYS A 119 0.74 23.01 -34.84
N LEU A 120 0.88 23.64 -33.67
CA LEU A 120 0.93 25.10 -33.51
C LEU A 120 1.96 25.82 -34.41
N PRO A 121 3.20 25.32 -34.61
CA PRO A 121 4.19 25.93 -35.49
C PRO A 121 3.81 25.92 -36.98
N HIS A 122 2.91 25.02 -37.41
CA HIS A 122 2.50 24.87 -38.80
C HIS A 122 1.26 25.68 -39.17
N LEU A 123 0.67 26.39 -38.19
CA LEU A 123 -0.48 27.26 -38.41
C LEU A 123 -0.03 28.66 -38.80
N GLN A 124 -0.72 29.25 -39.77
CA GLN A 124 -0.49 30.63 -40.18
C GLN A 124 -0.90 31.60 -39.07
N ASP A 125 -0.17 32.71 -38.94
CA ASP A 125 -0.34 33.67 -37.85
C ASP A 125 -1.67 34.45 -37.91
N ASP A 126 -2.27 34.57 -39.09
CA ASP A 126 -3.58 35.18 -39.33
C ASP A 126 -4.75 34.21 -39.05
N SER A 127 -4.47 32.94 -38.75
CA SER A 127 -5.49 31.94 -38.45
C SER A 127 -6.07 32.14 -37.04
N SER A 128 -7.38 32.33 -36.94
CA SER A 128 -8.12 32.32 -35.66
C SER A 128 -8.00 30.98 -34.90
N LEU A 129 -7.54 29.92 -35.57
CA LEU A 129 -7.31 28.59 -34.98
C LEU A 129 -6.13 28.58 -34.01
N LYS A 130 -5.04 29.29 -34.32
CA LYS A 130 -3.82 29.31 -33.51
C LYS A 130 -4.09 29.80 -32.06
N PRO A 131 -4.70 30.97 -31.82
CA PRO A 131 -5.04 31.41 -30.46
C PRO A 131 -6.15 30.57 -29.82
N ALA A 132 -7.01 29.89 -30.59
CA ALA A 132 -7.99 28.96 -30.04
C ALA A 132 -7.33 27.68 -29.50
N LEU A 133 -6.39 27.09 -30.24
CA LEU A 133 -5.65 25.90 -29.82
C LEU A 133 -4.69 26.20 -28.66
N GLN A 134 -4.05 27.37 -28.64
CA GLN A 134 -3.23 27.80 -27.50
C GLN A 134 -4.05 27.89 -26.20
N ARG A 135 -5.25 28.48 -26.27
CA ARG A 135 -6.17 28.54 -25.12
C ARG A 135 -6.60 27.14 -24.69
N LEU A 136 -7.05 26.30 -25.63
CA LEU A 136 -7.44 24.92 -25.34
C LEU A 136 -6.29 24.15 -24.66
N ALA A 137 -5.08 24.25 -25.18
CA ALA A 137 -3.93 23.56 -24.63
C ALA A 137 -3.59 24.05 -23.21
N ASN A 138 -3.70 25.35 -22.95
CA ASN A 138 -3.50 25.90 -21.61
C ASN A 138 -4.56 25.40 -20.63
N ASP A 139 -5.84 25.45 -21.01
CA ASP A 139 -6.95 24.97 -20.18
C ASP A 139 -6.81 23.46 -19.90
N LYS A 140 -6.46 22.67 -20.92
CA LYS A 140 -6.21 21.22 -20.78
C LYS A 140 -5.03 20.91 -19.87
N ARG A 141 -3.94 21.67 -19.95
CA ARG A 141 -2.80 21.52 -19.03
C ARG A 141 -3.20 21.80 -17.57
N GLN A 142 -4.02 22.81 -17.33
CA GLN A 142 -4.55 23.10 -16.00
C GLN A 142 -5.47 21.98 -15.48
N GLN A 143 -6.12 21.23 -16.38
CA GLN A 143 -6.95 20.07 -16.01
C GLN A 143 -6.12 18.80 -15.72
N LEU A 144 -4.85 18.72 -16.12
CA LEU A 144 -4.05 17.48 -16.02
C LEU A 144 -3.98 16.90 -14.59
N PRO A 145 -3.76 17.68 -13.52
CA PRO A 145 -3.77 17.12 -12.16
C PRO A 145 -5.10 16.44 -11.80
N ALA A 146 -6.23 17.03 -12.17
CA ALA A 146 -7.54 16.43 -11.94
C ALA A 146 -7.78 15.19 -12.82
N VAL A 147 -7.31 15.21 -14.09
CA VAL A 147 -7.34 14.03 -14.97
C VAL A 147 -6.51 12.89 -14.38
N PHE A 148 -5.32 13.18 -13.87
CA PHE A 148 -4.43 12.21 -13.22
C PHE A 148 -5.08 11.57 -11.98
N TRP A 149 -5.65 12.38 -11.10
CA TRP A 149 -6.34 11.85 -9.91
C TRP A 149 -7.57 11.03 -10.27
N ASN A 150 -8.34 11.44 -11.27
CA ASN A 150 -9.44 10.62 -11.77
C ASN A 150 -8.94 9.33 -12.43
N ALA A 151 -7.77 9.35 -13.07
CA ALA A 151 -7.16 8.17 -13.67
C ALA A 151 -6.73 7.14 -12.62
N LEU A 152 -6.16 7.56 -11.48
CA LEU A 152 -5.86 6.68 -10.35
C LEU A 152 -7.13 6.26 -9.62
N ASN A 153 -7.89 7.21 -9.07
CA ASN A 153 -9.05 6.91 -8.21
C ASN A 153 -10.22 6.24 -8.95
N GLY A 154 -10.31 6.45 -10.26
CA GLY A 154 -11.33 5.83 -11.11
C GLY A 154 -10.96 4.45 -11.65
N SER A 155 -9.75 3.96 -11.35
CA SER A 155 -9.21 2.70 -11.83
C SER A 155 -9.50 1.57 -10.82
N PRO A 156 -9.97 0.39 -11.27
CA PRO A 156 -10.09 -0.77 -10.39
C PRO A 156 -8.74 -1.26 -9.88
N GLU A 157 -7.66 -1.03 -10.62
CA GLU A 157 -6.30 -1.48 -10.28
C GLU A 157 -5.75 -0.74 -9.05
N PHE A 158 -5.89 0.58 -9.01
CA PHE A 158 -5.48 1.37 -7.84
C PHE A 158 -6.37 1.09 -6.63
N GLU A 159 -7.67 0.88 -6.85
CA GLU A 159 -8.60 0.49 -5.79
C GLU A 159 -8.27 -0.90 -5.23
N HIS A 160 -7.92 -1.86 -6.09
CA HIS A 160 -7.48 -3.19 -5.68
C HIS A 160 -6.19 -3.13 -4.86
N TYR A 161 -5.18 -2.40 -5.35
CA TYR A 161 -3.88 -2.29 -4.70
C TYR A 161 -3.94 -1.69 -3.28
N LEU A 162 -4.82 -0.69 -3.07
CA LEU A 162 -5.00 -0.04 -1.76
C LEU A 162 -6.11 -0.66 -0.90
N ARG A 163 -6.77 -1.71 -1.39
CA ARG A 163 -7.76 -2.45 -0.62
C ARG A 163 -7.04 -3.49 0.24
N PHE A 164 -7.30 -3.47 1.54
CA PHE A 164 -6.80 -4.50 2.45
C PHE A 164 -7.22 -5.92 2.04
N ALA A 165 -6.34 -6.89 2.28
CA ALA A 165 -6.58 -8.31 2.01
C ALA A 165 -7.00 -9.06 3.28
N ASP A 166 -7.61 -10.23 3.13
CA ASP A 166 -7.89 -11.11 4.27
C ASP A 166 -6.63 -11.80 4.80
N GLN A 167 -5.55 -11.79 4.01
CA GLN A 167 -4.27 -12.41 4.33
C GLN A 167 -3.24 -11.33 4.64
N ALA A 168 -2.31 -11.64 5.56
CA ALA A 168 -1.11 -10.85 5.75
C ALA A 168 -0.08 -11.21 4.65
N LEU A 169 0.99 -10.43 4.53
CA LEU A 169 2.14 -10.80 3.71
C LEU A 169 2.66 -12.17 4.14
N PRO A 170 2.96 -13.06 3.18
CA PRO A 170 3.49 -14.37 3.51
C PRO A 170 4.89 -14.27 4.12
N VAL A 171 5.26 -15.23 4.98
CA VAL A 171 6.57 -15.22 5.65
C VAL A 171 7.70 -15.30 4.62
N ASP A 172 7.52 -16.14 3.59
CA ASP A 172 8.43 -16.29 2.46
C ASP A 172 7.96 -15.49 1.24
N ALA A 173 7.44 -14.27 1.43
CA ALA A 173 7.01 -13.42 0.32
C ALA A 173 8.15 -13.16 -0.67
N GLN A 174 7.97 -13.65 -1.90
CA GLN A 174 8.80 -13.24 -3.03
C GLN A 174 8.72 -11.73 -3.24
N GLU A 175 9.80 -11.15 -3.73
CA GLU A 175 9.86 -9.73 -4.05
C GLU A 175 8.92 -9.42 -5.22
N ASP A 176 7.80 -8.77 -4.91
CA ASP A 176 6.92 -8.13 -5.90
C ASP A 176 7.27 -6.64 -5.96
N SER A 177 8.40 -6.36 -6.62
CA SER A 177 8.82 -4.97 -6.87
C SER A 177 7.96 -4.31 -7.95
N ALA A 178 7.35 -5.07 -8.85
CA ALA A 178 6.68 -4.53 -10.04
C ALA A 178 5.54 -3.55 -9.68
N ALA A 179 4.68 -3.90 -8.72
CA ALA A 179 3.59 -3.03 -8.31
C ALA A 179 4.07 -1.77 -7.57
N LEU A 180 5.10 -1.92 -6.73
CA LEU A 180 5.70 -0.80 -6.01
C LEU A 180 6.44 0.14 -6.97
N ASP A 181 7.21 -0.40 -7.91
CA ASP A 181 7.87 0.35 -8.98
C ASP A 181 6.84 1.09 -9.85
N ALA A 182 5.71 0.43 -10.15
CA ALA A 182 4.60 1.04 -10.88
C ALA A 182 3.97 2.20 -10.09
N LEU A 183 3.75 2.03 -8.78
CA LEU A 183 3.24 3.08 -7.90
C LEU A 183 4.19 4.28 -7.86
N GLN A 184 5.49 4.04 -7.70
CA GLN A 184 6.52 5.08 -7.72
C GLN A 184 6.56 5.81 -9.07
N ARG A 185 6.45 5.06 -10.18
CA ARG A 185 6.44 5.65 -11.52
C ARG A 185 5.18 6.48 -11.78
N LEU A 186 4.03 6.04 -11.29
CA LEU A 186 2.79 6.84 -11.33
C LEU A 186 2.91 8.11 -10.48
N ALA A 187 3.53 8.02 -9.30
CA ALA A 187 3.82 9.18 -8.45
C ALA A 187 4.73 10.19 -9.17
N HIS A 188 5.79 9.70 -9.83
CA HIS A 188 6.69 10.54 -10.63
C HIS A 188 5.97 11.22 -11.81
N ILE A 189 5.13 10.48 -12.54
CA ILE A 189 4.32 11.04 -13.64
C ILE A 189 3.45 12.17 -13.12
N GLY A 190 2.72 11.96 -12.01
CA GLY A 190 1.83 12.97 -11.47
C GLY A 190 2.56 14.19 -10.91
N ALA A 191 3.70 14.01 -10.24
CA ALA A 191 4.53 15.09 -9.72
C ALA A 191 5.15 15.97 -10.83
N ALA A 192 5.30 15.43 -12.04
CA ALA A 192 5.82 16.17 -13.18
C ALA A 192 4.74 17.01 -13.91
N LEU A 193 3.46 16.85 -13.57
CA LEU A 193 2.36 17.60 -14.20
C LEU A 193 2.30 19.05 -13.69
N PRO A 194 1.88 20.01 -14.53
CA PRO A 194 1.60 19.90 -15.96
C PRO A 194 2.84 20.14 -16.85
N ALA A 195 4.03 20.30 -16.24
CA ALA A 195 5.26 20.65 -16.95
C ALA A 195 5.73 19.56 -17.93
N GLN A 196 5.53 18.30 -17.57
CA GLN A 196 5.73 17.15 -18.46
C GLN A 196 4.36 16.54 -18.77
N LEU A 197 4.09 16.27 -20.05
CA LEU A 197 2.83 15.66 -20.46
C LEU A 197 2.81 14.17 -20.09
N PRO A 198 1.66 13.61 -19.67
CA PRO A 198 1.58 12.20 -19.33
C PRO A 198 1.95 11.31 -20.52
N PRO A 199 2.56 10.14 -20.29
CA PRO A 199 2.91 9.21 -21.36
C PRO A 199 1.66 8.66 -22.08
N SER A 200 1.84 7.94 -23.18
CA SER A 200 0.70 7.37 -23.93
C SER A 200 -0.05 6.32 -23.11
N ALA A 201 -1.28 6.01 -23.49
CA ALA A 201 -2.08 4.97 -22.81
C ALA A 201 -1.37 3.60 -22.79
N GLU A 202 -0.70 3.24 -23.89
CA GLU A 202 0.10 2.00 -24.01
C GLU A 202 1.26 1.94 -23.00
N GLN A 203 1.85 3.08 -22.68
CA GLN A 203 2.94 3.16 -21.69
C GLN A 203 2.43 3.18 -20.25
N LEU A 204 1.18 3.61 -20.03
CA LEU A 204 0.53 3.63 -18.72
C LEU A 204 -0.04 2.26 -18.36
N GLU A 205 -0.58 1.52 -19.33
CA GLU A 205 -1.29 0.25 -19.11
C GLU A 205 -0.48 -0.78 -18.29
N PRO A 206 0.81 -1.03 -18.56
CA PRO A 206 1.60 -1.94 -17.74
C PRO A 206 1.74 -1.51 -16.27
N LEU A 207 1.69 -0.21 -15.98
CA LEU A 207 1.76 0.30 -14.60
C LEU A 207 0.49 -0.03 -13.83
N TYR A 208 -0.67 0.22 -14.43
CA TYR A 208 -1.95 -0.14 -13.83
C TYR A 208 -2.08 -1.66 -13.70
N PHE A 209 -1.68 -2.43 -14.72
CA PHE A 209 -1.69 -3.88 -14.64
C PHE A 209 -0.83 -4.42 -13.50
N ALA A 210 0.37 -3.85 -13.28
CA ALA A 210 1.23 -4.25 -12.17
C ALA A 210 0.56 -4.02 -10.80
N LEU A 211 -0.18 -2.92 -10.62
CA LEU A 211 -0.96 -2.68 -9.40
C LEU A 211 -2.06 -3.72 -9.20
N TYR A 212 -2.75 -4.11 -10.29
CA TYR A 212 -3.82 -5.10 -10.23
C TYR A 212 -3.32 -6.53 -10.00
N ALA A 213 -2.17 -6.88 -10.57
CA ALA A 213 -1.60 -8.22 -10.47
C ALA A 213 -1.02 -8.53 -9.07
N SER A 214 -0.89 -7.52 -8.21
CA SER A 214 -0.27 -7.63 -6.89
C SER A 214 -1.29 -7.71 -5.76
N GLU A 215 -1.27 -8.83 -5.05
CA GLU A 215 -1.97 -8.97 -3.77
C GLU A 215 -1.22 -8.26 -2.63
N GLN A 216 0.04 -7.89 -2.84
CA GLN A 216 0.93 -7.44 -1.76
C GLN A 216 0.57 -6.07 -1.20
N GLY A 217 -0.09 -5.20 -1.98
CA GLY A 217 -0.60 -3.92 -1.48
C GLY A 217 -1.61 -4.12 -0.34
N GLY A 218 -2.62 -4.95 -0.58
CA GLY A 218 -3.63 -5.29 0.43
C GLY A 218 -3.09 -6.12 1.59
N GLN A 219 -2.20 -7.07 1.30
CA GLN A 219 -1.54 -7.88 2.32
C GLN A 219 -0.65 -7.05 3.25
N LEU A 220 0.03 -6.03 2.73
CA LEU A 220 0.85 -5.12 3.51
C LEU A 220 0.00 -4.31 4.51
N ILE A 221 -1.16 -3.79 4.08
CA ILE A 221 -2.09 -3.09 4.98
C ILE A 221 -2.50 -4.01 6.14
N THR A 222 -2.85 -5.26 5.84
CA THR A 222 -3.22 -6.26 6.85
C THR A 222 -2.03 -6.67 7.75
N SER A 223 -0.83 -6.80 7.20
CA SER A 223 0.40 -7.04 7.97
C SER A 223 0.70 -5.93 8.95
N LEU A 224 0.66 -4.66 8.53
CA LEU A 224 0.92 -3.52 9.40
C LEU A 224 -0.09 -3.48 10.56
N ALA A 225 -1.38 -3.70 10.27
CA ALA A 225 -2.44 -3.65 11.27
C ALA A 225 -2.36 -4.82 12.27
N SER A 226 -2.14 -6.04 11.77
CA SER A 226 -2.01 -7.23 12.61
C SER A 226 -0.74 -7.22 13.45
N LEU A 227 0.40 -6.78 12.89
CA LEU A 227 1.65 -6.69 13.64
C LEU A 227 1.57 -5.63 14.72
N ARG A 228 0.97 -4.47 14.44
CA ARG A 228 0.67 -3.47 15.47
C ARG A 228 -0.07 -4.12 16.65
N HIS A 229 -1.19 -4.81 16.39
CA HIS A 229 -1.96 -5.49 17.43
C HIS A 229 -1.11 -6.50 18.22
N THR A 230 -0.39 -7.37 17.51
CA THR A 230 0.46 -8.41 18.12
C THR A 230 1.54 -7.81 19.01
N LEU A 231 2.20 -6.74 18.54
CA LEU A 231 3.29 -6.07 19.25
C LEU A 231 2.78 -5.27 20.45
N ASP A 232 1.66 -4.57 20.32
CA ASP A 232 1.05 -3.84 21.44
C ASP A 232 0.61 -4.80 22.55
N ALA A 233 -0.09 -5.88 22.18
CA ALA A 233 -0.48 -6.92 23.12
C ALA A 233 0.74 -7.58 23.79
N GLY A 234 1.75 -7.96 23.00
CA GLY A 234 2.97 -8.56 23.53
C GLY A 234 3.73 -7.61 24.46
N SER A 235 3.78 -6.32 24.13
CA SER A 235 4.40 -5.29 24.98
C SER A 235 3.65 -5.15 26.30
N GLU A 236 2.33 -5.10 26.26
CA GLU A 236 1.50 -5.02 27.46
C GLU A 236 1.71 -6.23 28.38
N LEU A 237 1.75 -7.45 27.84
CA LEU A 237 2.05 -8.66 28.61
C LEU A 237 3.40 -8.57 29.33
N LEU A 238 4.44 -8.14 28.63
CA LEU A 238 5.80 -7.99 29.18
C LEU A 238 5.85 -6.91 30.27
N GLU A 239 5.25 -5.75 30.01
CA GLU A 239 5.22 -4.60 30.92
C GLU A 239 4.42 -4.91 32.19
N GLN A 240 3.23 -5.50 32.06
CA GLN A 240 2.39 -5.90 33.20
C GLN A 240 3.08 -6.95 34.07
N ARG A 241 3.76 -7.93 33.45
CA ARG A 241 4.53 -8.94 34.19
C ARG A 241 5.64 -8.29 35.01
N GLN A 242 6.35 -7.33 34.42
CA GLN A 242 7.46 -6.64 35.06
C GLN A 242 6.99 -5.79 36.25
N GLN A 243 5.81 -5.16 36.16
CA GLN A 243 5.30 -4.29 37.23
C GLN A 243 4.67 -5.07 38.39
N SER A 244 3.87 -6.09 38.10
CA SER A 244 3.07 -6.79 39.12
C SER A 244 3.87 -7.84 39.90
N ARG A 245 4.70 -8.63 39.20
CA ARG A 245 5.47 -9.72 39.79
C ARG A 245 6.74 -9.97 38.95
N PRO A 246 7.81 -9.18 39.12
CA PRO A 246 9.02 -9.34 38.31
C PRO A 246 9.51 -10.79 38.24
N LEU A 247 9.93 -11.24 37.05
CA LEU A 247 10.47 -12.60 36.86
C LEU A 247 11.80 -12.82 37.59
N CYS A 248 12.52 -11.73 37.85
CA CYS A 248 13.87 -11.71 38.42
C CYS A 248 13.95 -10.62 39.50
N PRO A 249 13.31 -10.81 40.68
CA PRO A 249 13.19 -9.78 41.70
C PRO A 249 14.53 -9.35 42.31
N LEU A 250 15.54 -10.22 42.27
CA LEU A 250 16.90 -9.95 42.75
C LEU A 250 17.86 -9.51 41.64
N GLY A 251 17.37 -9.22 40.44
CA GLY A 251 18.22 -8.89 39.29
C GLY A 251 18.99 -10.07 38.70
N GLN A 252 18.68 -11.30 39.14
CA GLN A 252 19.39 -12.52 38.75
C GLN A 252 18.50 -13.46 37.95
N ALA A 253 19.12 -14.23 37.05
CA ALA A 253 18.44 -15.20 36.20
C ALA A 253 17.67 -16.25 37.03
N THR A 254 16.36 -16.35 36.79
CA THR A 254 15.51 -17.40 37.35
C THR A 254 15.18 -18.45 36.29
N PRO A 255 14.74 -19.68 36.66
CA PRO A 255 14.26 -20.66 35.68
C PRO A 255 13.17 -20.10 34.76
N ARG A 256 12.24 -19.30 35.30
CA ARG A 256 11.20 -18.62 34.51
C ARG A 256 11.78 -17.55 33.59
N GLY A 257 12.76 -16.77 34.05
CA GLY A 257 13.49 -15.82 33.22
C GLY A 257 14.20 -16.51 32.04
N ARG A 258 14.81 -17.69 32.26
CA ARG A 258 15.44 -18.48 31.20
C ARG A 258 14.45 -19.05 30.19
N ILE A 259 13.26 -19.49 30.63
CA ILE A 259 12.19 -19.88 29.71
C ILE A 259 11.83 -18.71 28.80
N LEU A 260 11.67 -17.51 29.36
CA LEU A 260 11.31 -16.34 28.57
C LEU A 260 12.46 -15.89 27.64
N GLN A 261 13.72 -15.99 28.07
CA GLN A 261 14.88 -15.78 27.21
C GLN A 261 14.87 -16.74 26.01
N ASN A 262 14.52 -18.02 26.22
CA ASN A 262 14.37 -18.98 25.12
C ASN A 262 13.22 -18.58 24.18
N ILE A 263 12.11 -18.05 24.71
CA ILE A 263 11.02 -17.52 23.88
C ILE A 263 11.52 -16.35 23.02
N PHE A 264 12.26 -15.42 23.61
CA PHE A 264 12.86 -14.31 22.89
C PHE A 264 13.78 -14.79 21.77
N VAL A 265 14.74 -15.67 22.06
CA VAL A 265 15.71 -16.14 21.06
C VAL A 265 15.03 -16.93 19.94
N LYS A 266 14.15 -17.90 20.27
CA LYS A 266 13.59 -18.82 19.27
C LYS A 266 12.44 -18.23 18.47
N PHE A 267 11.51 -17.54 19.12
CA PHE A 267 10.25 -17.13 18.46
C PHE A 267 10.22 -15.65 18.11
N TYR A 268 10.78 -14.78 18.95
CA TYR A 268 10.90 -13.36 18.59
C TYR A 268 12.06 -13.14 17.62
N ALA A 269 13.31 -13.29 18.08
CA ALA A 269 14.51 -13.00 17.28
C ALA A 269 14.66 -13.98 16.10
N GLY A 270 14.34 -15.25 16.29
CA GLY A 270 14.45 -16.28 15.25
C GLY A 270 13.27 -16.36 14.27
N GLY A 271 12.12 -15.76 14.58
CA GLY A 271 10.88 -15.91 13.80
C GLY A 271 10.21 -14.58 13.47
N LEU A 272 9.62 -13.93 14.47
CA LEU A 272 8.84 -12.70 14.27
C LEU A 272 9.71 -11.52 13.80
N GLN A 273 10.94 -11.37 14.30
CA GLN A 273 11.82 -10.25 13.97
C GLN A 273 12.24 -10.23 12.49
N PRO A 274 12.65 -11.35 11.86
CA PRO A 274 12.84 -11.43 10.42
C PRO A 274 11.59 -11.01 9.63
N TYR A 275 10.41 -11.48 10.04
CA TYR A 275 9.14 -11.10 9.40
C TYR A 275 8.84 -9.60 9.57
N LEU A 276 9.09 -9.02 10.75
CA LEU A 276 8.99 -7.58 10.99
C LEU A 276 9.90 -6.79 10.05
N ALA A 277 11.15 -7.23 9.87
CA ALA A 277 12.10 -6.56 8.99
C ALA A 277 11.66 -6.58 7.52
N GLN A 278 11.09 -7.70 7.06
CA GLN A 278 10.52 -7.82 5.71
C GLN A 278 9.33 -6.86 5.51
N VAL A 279 8.40 -6.82 6.46
CA VAL A 279 7.23 -5.92 6.41
C VAL A 279 7.68 -4.45 6.50
N ASP A 280 8.66 -4.14 7.35
CA ASP A 280 9.20 -2.79 7.51
C ASP A 280 9.87 -2.28 6.24
N GLN A 281 10.73 -3.09 5.61
CA GLN A 281 11.41 -2.72 4.37
C GLN A 281 10.42 -2.40 3.24
N ARG A 282 9.38 -3.24 3.09
CA ARG A 282 8.31 -3.03 2.09
C ARG A 282 7.46 -1.82 2.44
N GLY A 283 7.07 -1.70 3.70
CA GLY A 283 6.28 -0.60 4.23
C GLY A 283 6.97 0.75 4.07
N GLN A 284 8.29 0.83 4.23
CA GLN A 284 9.04 2.08 4.05
C GLN A 284 8.96 2.60 2.60
N GLN A 285 9.19 1.72 1.63
CA GLN A 285 9.13 2.11 0.22
C GLN A 285 7.69 2.43 -0.23
N TRP A 286 6.73 1.65 0.26
CA TRP A 286 5.31 1.90 0.04
C TRP A 286 4.87 3.24 0.64
N GLN A 287 5.25 3.54 1.88
CA GLN A 287 4.98 4.82 2.54
C GLN A 287 5.55 5.98 1.72
N ALA A 288 6.81 5.88 1.28
CA ALA A 288 7.45 6.91 0.49
C ALA A 288 6.69 7.19 -0.83
N ALA A 289 6.25 6.13 -1.53
CA ALA A 289 5.45 6.27 -2.75
C ALA A 289 4.08 6.91 -2.50
N LEU A 290 3.40 6.56 -1.39
CA LEU A 290 2.12 7.18 -1.02
C LEU A 290 2.27 8.64 -0.60
N LEU A 291 3.36 9.01 0.08
CA LEU A 291 3.64 10.41 0.42
C LEU A 291 3.98 11.24 -0.83
N GLN A 292 4.70 10.66 -1.79
CA GLN A 292 4.93 11.31 -3.10
C GLN A 292 3.60 11.56 -3.83
N LEU A 293 2.69 10.58 -3.85
CA LEU A 293 1.35 10.77 -4.40
C LEU A 293 0.59 11.87 -3.66
N GLN A 294 0.64 11.89 -2.32
CA GLN A 294 -0.05 12.88 -1.50
C GLN A 294 0.42 14.32 -1.76
N GLY A 295 1.66 14.51 -2.20
CA GLY A 295 2.23 15.81 -2.58
C GLY A 295 1.75 16.35 -3.93
N ILE A 296 1.03 15.58 -4.74
CA ILE A 296 0.57 16.00 -6.07
C ILE A 296 -0.61 16.96 -5.95
N GLU A 297 -0.56 18.05 -6.72
CA GLU A 297 -1.60 19.07 -6.78
C GLU A 297 -2.97 18.46 -7.16
N GLY A 298 -4.06 19.07 -6.67
CA GLY A 298 -5.42 18.68 -7.06
C GLY A 298 -5.92 17.36 -6.48
N ILE A 299 -5.22 16.80 -5.48
CA ILE A 299 -5.64 15.58 -4.79
C ILE A 299 -7.04 15.76 -4.15
N PRO A 300 -8.01 14.88 -4.47
CA PRO A 300 -9.33 14.88 -3.83
C PRO A 300 -9.23 14.69 -2.31
N THR A 301 -10.08 15.38 -1.54
CA THR A 301 -10.04 15.34 -0.06
C THR A 301 -10.13 13.92 0.49
N GLY A 302 -11.05 13.10 -0.01
CA GLY A 302 -11.18 11.71 0.44
C GLY A 302 -9.92 10.89 0.16
N THR A 303 -9.30 11.06 -1.01
CA THR A 303 -8.03 10.40 -1.34
C THR A 303 -6.91 10.88 -0.42
N ARG A 304 -6.79 12.19 -0.17
CA ARG A 304 -5.78 12.74 0.73
C ARG A 304 -5.88 12.16 2.14
N GLU A 305 -7.07 12.17 2.72
CA GLU A 305 -7.31 11.64 4.08
C GLU A 305 -7.02 10.15 4.16
N HIS A 306 -7.38 9.39 3.13
CA HIS A 306 -7.10 7.96 3.06
C HIS A 306 -5.59 7.67 3.00
N LEU A 307 -4.85 8.37 2.12
CA LEU A 307 -3.39 8.20 2.03
C LEU A 307 -2.67 8.60 3.33
N LEU A 308 -3.11 9.68 3.99
CA LEU A 308 -2.56 10.10 5.29
C LEU A 308 -2.85 9.06 6.39
N ARG A 309 -4.05 8.48 6.42
CA ARG A 309 -4.37 7.41 7.39
C ARG A 309 -3.49 6.17 7.21
N LEU A 310 -3.08 5.88 5.99
CA LEU A 310 -2.21 4.75 5.67
C LEU A 310 -0.72 5.04 5.97
N ALA A 311 -0.22 6.17 5.47
CA ALA A 311 1.22 6.44 5.32
C ALA A 311 1.70 7.77 5.90
N GLY A 312 0.81 8.56 6.52
CA GLY A 312 1.14 9.85 7.12
C GLY A 312 2.27 9.77 8.16
N GLU A 313 2.96 10.88 8.39
CA GLU A 313 4.05 10.95 9.37
C GLU A 313 3.54 10.92 10.83
N GLN A 314 2.24 11.16 11.03
CA GLN A 314 1.55 11.15 12.31
C GLN A 314 0.20 10.45 12.16
N ASP A 315 -0.26 9.82 13.25
CA ASP A 315 -1.59 9.19 13.36
C ASP A 315 -1.97 8.30 12.15
N SER A 316 -1.01 7.51 11.68
CA SER A 316 -1.15 6.63 10.52
C SER A 316 -0.87 5.17 10.86
N LEU A 317 -1.39 4.27 10.03
CA LEU A 317 -1.14 2.83 10.14
C LEU A 317 0.36 2.51 10.17
N TRP A 318 1.13 3.14 9.27
CA TRP A 318 2.58 2.97 9.22
C TRP A 318 3.25 3.43 10.51
N GLN A 319 2.91 4.62 11.01
CA GLN A 319 3.54 5.18 12.20
C GLN A 319 3.15 4.41 13.47
N ASP A 320 1.92 3.92 13.54
CA ASP A 320 1.43 3.07 14.62
C ASP A 320 2.21 1.74 14.66
N PHE A 321 2.43 1.11 13.50
CA PHE A 321 3.26 -0.09 13.39
C PHE A 321 4.71 0.15 13.87
N ARG A 322 5.34 1.25 13.42
CA ARG A 322 6.70 1.64 13.82
C ARG A 322 6.81 1.87 15.32
N THR A 323 5.82 2.55 15.90
CA THR A 323 5.76 2.84 17.33
C THR A 323 5.59 1.57 18.16
N ALA A 324 4.66 0.68 17.76
CA ALA A 324 4.46 -0.61 18.40
C ALA A 324 5.71 -1.49 18.35
N THR A 325 6.43 -1.49 17.22
CA THR A 325 7.70 -2.21 17.06
C THR A 325 8.77 -1.70 18.03
N ALA A 326 8.97 -0.38 18.11
CA ALA A 326 9.94 0.22 19.02
C ALA A 326 9.59 -0.03 20.50
N ARG A 327 8.30 0.09 20.86
CA ARG A 327 7.80 -0.22 22.22
C ARG A 327 8.10 -1.67 22.59
N HIS A 328 7.82 -2.60 21.68
CA HIS A 328 7.98 -4.02 21.95
C HIS A 328 9.44 -4.43 22.12
N VAL A 329 10.34 -3.89 21.29
CA VAL A 329 11.80 -4.07 21.48
C VAL A 329 12.23 -3.55 22.85
N LYS A 330 11.75 -2.36 23.24
CA LYS A 330 12.08 -1.77 24.55
C LYS A 330 11.54 -2.61 25.72
N ALA A 331 10.34 -3.18 25.61
CA ALA A 331 9.76 -4.06 26.61
C ALA A 331 10.62 -5.31 26.81
N TRP A 332 11.07 -5.95 25.73
CA TRP A 332 12.01 -7.07 25.78
C TRP A 332 13.34 -6.71 26.42
N GLN A 333 13.96 -5.60 25.98
CA GLN A 333 15.22 -5.13 26.53
C GLN A 333 15.10 -4.87 28.04
N THR A 334 14.03 -4.20 28.48
CA THR A 334 13.79 -3.88 29.89
C THR A 334 13.70 -5.15 30.73
N LEU A 335 12.91 -6.13 30.27
CA LEU A 335 12.74 -7.39 30.98
C LEU A 335 14.05 -8.18 31.05
N LEU A 336 14.71 -8.41 29.90
CA LEU A 336 15.94 -9.21 29.86
C LEU A 336 17.07 -8.56 30.68
N ASN A 337 17.21 -7.23 30.61
CA ASN A 337 18.17 -6.49 31.43
C ASN A 337 17.88 -6.64 32.93
N SER A 338 16.61 -6.58 33.34
CA SER A 338 16.23 -6.77 34.74
C SER A 338 16.54 -8.18 35.27
N CYS A 339 16.82 -9.13 34.39
CA CYS A 339 17.15 -10.51 34.72
C CYS A 339 18.65 -10.84 34.61
N GLY A 340 19.49 -9.91 34.13
CA GLY A 340 20.87 -10.25 33.75
C GLY A 340 20.93 -11.22 32.56
N LEU A 341 19.88 -11.25 31.73
CA LEU A 341 19.65 -12.18 30.62
C LEU A 341 19.63 -11.47 29.25
N ALA A 342 20.10 -10.24 29.16
CA ALA A 342 20.24 -9.54 27.88
C ALA A 342 21.55 -9.95 27.17
N PRO A 343 21.64 -9.80 25.83
CA PRO A 343 22.86 -10.07 25.08
C PRO A 343 24.10 -9.41 25.72
N GLY A 344 25.16 -10.18 25.93
CA GLY A 344 26.41 -9.71 26.54
C GLY A 344 26.45 -9.68 28.07
N GLN A 345 25.36 -10.07 28.76
CA GLN A 345 25.34 -10.19 30.23
C GLN A 345 25.75 -11.60 30.68
N ALA A 346 26.19 -11.74 31.94
CA ALA A 346 26.70 -13.01 32.48
C ALA A 346 25.67 -14.16 32.44
N GLY A 347 24.38 -13.86 32.42
CA GLY A 347 23.31 -14.86 32.28
C GLY A 347 22.97 -15.23 30.83
N TRP A 348 23.54 -14.55 29.83
CA TRP A 348 23.36 -14.83 28.42
C TRP A 348 24.16 -16.06 28.01
N ASN A 349 23.51 -17.23 28.05
CA ASN A 349 24.06 -18.44 27.43
C ASN A 349 23.52 -18.52 26.01
N SER A 350 24.33 -18.19 25.01
CA SER A 350 24.02 -18.45 23.59
C SER A 350 24.03 -19.95 23.22
N ALA A 351 24.22 -20.83 24.21
CA ALA A 351 24.26 -22.27 24.04
C ALA A 351 22.83 -22.84 23.99
N GLY A 352 22.23 -22.74 22.81
CA GLY A 352 20.96 -23.35 22.47
C GLY A 352 20.74 -23.44 20.96
N ASN A 353 21.81 -23.73 20.20
CA ASN A 353 21.65 -24.32 18.87
C ASN A 353 21.29 -25.81 19.05
N PRO A 354 20.44 -26.37 18.17
CA PRO A 354 19.79 -27.68 18.34
C PRO A 354 20.74 -28.84 18.64
#